data_AF-A0A9D9PVC7-F1
#
_entry.id   AF-A0A9D9PVC7-F1
#
_cell.length_a   1.000
_cell.length_b   1.000
_cell.length_c   1.000
_cell.angle_alpha   90.00
_cell.angle_beta   90.00
_cell.angle_gamma   90.00
#
_symmetry.space_group_name_H-M   'P 1'
#
loop_
_entity.id
_entity.type
_entity.pdbx_description
1 polymer ?
#
loop_
_entity_poly.entity_id
_entity_poly.type
_entity_poly.pdbx_seq_one_letter_code
_entity_poly.pdbx_strand_id
1 'polypeptide(L)'
;SMISDGVTVEEGAVIYDSILMPGAVVKKGAKVEYAIVGENSIIGENCQVGARPETIEDKSSWGVAVVGHNLTISDGSTVAPKAIIYENI
;
A
#
# COMPACT_ATOMS: atom_id res chain seq x y z
N SER A 1 -12.54 1.06 0.60
CA SER A 1 -11.39 1.68 -0.07
C SER A 1 -11.80 2.97 -0.76
N MET A 2 -10.89 3.93 -0.88
CA MET A 2 -11.06 5.17 -1.65
C MET A 2 -9.93 5.26 -2.68
N ILE A 3 -10.30 5.44 -3.95
CA ILE A 3 -9.34 5.54 -5.06
C ILE A 3 -9.54 6.92 -5.68
N SER A 4 -8.48 7.72 -5.69
CA SER A 4 -8.51 9.07 -6.25
C SER A 4 -8.30 9.06 -7.77
N ASP A 5 -8.49 10.20 -8.41
CA ASP A 5 -8.28 10.36 -9.85
C ASP A 5 -6.82 10.09 -10.27
N GLY A 6 -6.62 9.55 -11.48
CA GLY A 6 -5.29 9.24 -12.01
C GLY A 6 -4.59 8.04 -11.37
N VAL A 7 -5.25 7.31 -10.47
CA VAL A 7 -4.71 6.06 -9.92
C VAL A 7 -4.74 4.95 -10.96
N THR A 8 -3.61 4.27 -11.14
CA THR A 8 -3.48 3.09 -12.00
C THR A 8 -3.43 1.83 -11.14
N VAL A 9 -4.30 0.86 -11.42
CA VAL A 9 -4.33 -0.44 -10.75
C VAL A 9 -4.16 -1.52 -11.80
N GLU A 10 -3.05 -2.25 -11.74
CA GLU A 10 -2.75 -3.32 -12.68
C GLU A 10 -3.46 -4.62 -12.33
N GLU A 11 -3.50 -5.55 -13.28
CA GLU A 11 -4.19 -6.83 -13.16
C GLU A 11 -3.71 -7.63 -11.94
N GLY A 12 -4.65 -8.19 -11.18
CA GLY A 12 -4.34 -9.02 -10.00
C GLY A 12 -3.91 -8.24 -8.76
N ALA A 13 -3.83 -6.91 -8.82
CA ALA A 13 -3.68 -6.10 -7.63
C ALA A 13 -4.96 -6.15 -6.77
N VAL A 14 -4.79 -6.18 -5.45
CA VAL A 14 -5.89 -6.26 -4.47
C VAL A 14 -5.81 -5.04 -3.55
N ILE A 15 -6.91 -4.28 -3.47
CA ILE A 15 -6.99 -3.08 -2.64
C ILE A 15 -8.17 -3.23 -1.67
N TYR A 16 -7.87 -3.27 -0.37
CA TYR A 16 -8.88 -3.49 0.67
C TYR A 16 -8.77 -2.46 1.80
N ASP A 17 -9.88 -1.78 2.12
CA ASP A 17 -9.95 -0.75 3.16
C ASP A 17 -8.80 0.28 3.15
N SER A 18 -8.33 0.60 1.94
CA SER A 18 -7.15 1.45 1.71
C SER A 18 -7.52 2.75 1.01
N ILE A 19 -6.66 3.76 1.15
CA ILE A 19 -6.76 5.08 0.51
C ILE A 19 -5.62 5.22 -0.48
N LEU A 20 -5.94 5.43 -1.75
CA LEU A 20 -4.97 5.72 -2.80
C LEU A 20 -5.15 7.18 -3.24
N MET A 21 -4.12 7.98 -3.02
CA MET A 21 -4.07 9.37 -3.46
C MET A 21 -3.83 9.49 -4.97
N PRO A 22 -4.09 10.66 -5.58
CA PRO A 22 -3.98 10.83 -7.02
C PRO A 22 -2.63 10.42 -7.61
N GLY A 23 -2.64 9.88 -8.83
CA GLY A 23 -1.42 9.47 -9.54
C GLY A 23 -0.70 8.24 -8.96
N ALA A 24 -1.22 7.61 -7.91
CA ALA A 24 -0.63 6.38 -7.39
C ALA A 24 -0.72 5.22 -8.41
N VAL A 25 0.29 4.38 -8.46
CA VAL A 25 0.35 3.21 -9.34
C VAL A 25 0.49 1.96 -8.48
N VAL A 26 -0.44 1.04 -8.60
CA VAL A 26 -0.38 -0.28 -7.96
C VAL A 26 -0.13 -1.32 -9.02
N LYS A 27 1.07 -1.89 -9.01
CA LYS A 27 1.47 -2.89 -10.00
C LYS A 27 0.85 -4.27 -9.75
N LYS A 28 1.00 -5.14 -10.74
CA LYS A 28 0.45 -6.50 -10.80
C LYS A 28 0.75 -7.30 -9.53
N GLY A 29 -0.29 -7.95 -9.02
CA GLY A 29 -0.20 -8.85 -7.86
C GLY A 29 0.06 -8.17 -6.52
N ALA A 30 0.18 -6.83 -6.47
CA ALA A 30 0.36 -6.12 -5.22
C ALA A 30 -0.92 -6.18 -4.35
N LYS A 31 -0.73 -6.31 -3.05
CA LYS A 31 -1.81 -6.30 -2.04
C LYS A 31 -1.67 -5.08 -1.16
N VAL A 32 -2.68 -4.23 -1.16
CA VAL A 32 -2.74 -2.99 -0.39
C VAL A 32 -3.93 -3.05 0.56
N GLU A 33 -3.67 -3.35 1.83
CA GLU A 33 -4.69 -3.64 2.83
C GLU A 33 -4.52 -2.76 4.07
N TYR A 34 -5.55 -2.01 4.45
CA TYR A 34 -5.49 -1.04 5.55
C TYR A 34 -4.29 -0.09 5.44
N ALA A 35 -4.12 0.49 4.24
CA ALA A 35 -2.99 1.36 3.94
C ALA A 35 -3.41 2.69 3.31
N ILE A 36 -2.57 3.70 3.49
CA ILE A 36 -2.64 5.00 2.83
C ILE A 36 -1.44 5.09 1.88
N VAL A 37 -1.72 5.19 0.58
CA VAL A 37 -0.71 5.38 -0.47
C VAL A 37 -0.70 6.83 -0.89
N GLY A 38 0.44 7.49 -0.70
CA GLY A 38 0.64 8.89 -1.05
C GLY A 38 0.60 9.17 -2.55
N GLU A 39 0.41 10.44 -2.88
CA GLU A 39 0.34 10.94 -4.26
C GLU A 39 1.55 10.51 -5.11
N ASN A 40 1.32 10.18 -6.38
CA ASN A 40 2.33 9.77 -7.37
C ASN A 40 3.27 8.64 -6.91
N SER A 41 2.82 7.80 -5.98
CA SER A 41 3.63 6.71 -5.44
C SER A 41 3.38 5.41 -6.19
N ILE A 42 4.44 4.63 -6.39
CA ILE A 42 4.44 3.38 -7.14
C ILE A 42 4.61 2.23 -6.14
N ILE A 43 3.62 1.35 -6.10
CA ILE A 43 3.68 0.07 -5.39
C ILE A 43 4.11 -0.99 -6.38
N GLY A 44 5.29 -1.57 -6.18
CA GLY A 44 5.89 -2.60 -7.02
C GLY A 44 5.07 -3.88 -7.15
N GLU A 45 5.49 -4.75 -8.06
CA GLU A 45 4.82 -6.03 -8.34
C GLU A 45 4.88 -6.95 -7.12
N ASN A 46 3.79 -7.65 -6.82
CA ASN A 46 3.69 -8.60 -5.70
C ASN A 46 4.06 -7.99 -4.33
N CYS A 47 4.01 -6.67 -4.18
CA CYS A 47 4.23 -6.01 -2.90
C CYS A 47 3.09 -6.25 -1.93
N GLN A 48 3.39 -6.24 -0.64
CA GLN A 48 2.39 -6.33 0.43
C GLN A 48 2.46 -5.04 1.25
N VAL A 49 1.41 -4.22 1.24
CA VAL A 49 1.33 -2.97 1.98
C VAL A 49 0.23 -3.07 3.03
N GLY A 50 0.63 -3.04 4.30
CA GLY A 50 -0.26 -3.24 5.43
C GLY A 50 -0.77 -4.69 5.54
N ALA A 51 -1.71 -4.90 6.45
CA ALA A 51 -2.35 -6.19 6.68
C ALA A 51 -3.68 -6.01 7.42
N ARG A 52 -4.56 -7.01 7.31
CA ARG A 52 -5.81 -7.02 8.05
C ARG A 52 -5.56 -7.27 9.54
N PRO A 53 -6.35 -6.66 10.44
CA PRO A 53 -6.23 -6.92 11.87
C PRO A 53 -6.57 -8.38 12.22
N GLU A 54 -7.32 -9.07 11.37
CA GLU A 54 -7.67 -10.50 11.51
C GLU A 54 -6.48 -11.43 11.24
N THR A 55 -5.51 -10.98 10.44
CA THR A 55 -4.31 -11.75 10.08
C THR A 55 -3.13 -11.47 11.01
N ILE A 56 -3.30 -10.60 12.02
CA ILE A 56 -2.25 -10.20 12.95
C ILE A 56 -2.57 -10.74 14.35
N GLU A 57 -1.65 -11.53 14.91
CA GLU A 57 -1.77 -12.09 16.25
C GLU A 57 -1.71 -11.00 17.33
N ASP A 58 -0.74 -10.08 17.24
CA ASP A 58 -0.61 -8.96 18.17
C ASP A 58 -1.30 -7.70 17.65
N LYS A 59 -2.55 -7.51 18.06
CA LYS A 59 -3.36 -6.33 17.71
C LYS A 59 -2.74 -5.00 18.17
N SER A 60 -1.81 -5.00 19.12
CA SER A 60 -1.12 -3.80 19.60
C SER A 60 -0.07 -3.28 18.60
N SER A 61 0.48 -4.20 17.81
CA SER A 61 1.41 -3.91 16.71
C SER A 61 0.70 -3.47 15.43
N TRP A 62 -0.61 -3.69 15.35
CA TRP A 62 -1.41 -3.34 14.19
C TRP A 62 -1.70 -1.83 14.10
N GLY A 63 -1.82 -1.35 12.86
CA GLY A 63 -2.17 0.02 12.53
C GLY A 63 -2.19 0.23 11.03
N VAL A 64 -2.63 1.39 10.58
CA VAL A 64 -2.65 1.76 9.17
C VAL A 64 -1.21 1.91 8.67
N ALA A 65 -0.88 1.22 7.58
CA ALA A 65 0.40 1.44 6.90
C ALA A 65 0.33 2.74 6.08
N VAL A 66 1.38 3.55 6.10
CA VAL A 66 1.40 4.83 5.39
C VAL A 66 2.61 4.88 4.47
N VAL A 67 2.38 5.08 3.19
CA VAL A 67 3.42 5.35 2.19
C VAL A 67 3.33 6.84 1.86
N GLY A 68 4.45 7.55 2.02
CA GLY A 68 4.58 8.96 1.67
C GLY A 68 4.39 9.24 0.18
N HIS A 69 4.57 10.50 -0.21
CA HIS A 69 4.36 10.97 -1.59
C HIS A 69 5.60 10.75 -2.46
N ASN A 70 5.39 10.52 -3.75
CA ASN A 70 6.45 10.35 -4.76
C ASN A 70 7.43 9.23 -4.41
N LEU A 71 6.95 8.17 -3.76
CA LEU A 71 7.77 7.04 -3.36
C LEU A 71 7.61 5.86 -4.32
N THR A 72 8.66 5.07 -4.47
CA THR A 72 8.63 3.79 -5.17
C THR A 72 8.96 2.69 -4.18
N ILE A 73 8.03 1.76 -4.04
CA ILE A 73 8.20 0.50 -3.30
C ILE A 73 8.63 -0.56 -4.31
N SER A 74 9.82 -1.11 -4.12
CA SER A 74 10.44 -2.11 -4.98
C SER A 74 9.61 -3.39 -5.03
N ASP A 75 9.68 -4.09 -6.16
CA ASP A 75 8.88 -5.29 -6.39
C ASP A 75 9.17 -6.36 -5.31
N GLY A 76 8.12 -6.99 -4.77
CA GLY A 76 8.19 -7.98 -3.70
C GLY A 76 8.43 -7.40 -2.30
N SER A 77 8.59 -6.07 -2.16
CA SER A 77 8.76 -5.45 -0.84
C SER A 77 7.50 -5.53 0.02
N THR A 78 7.70 -5.58 1.33
CA THR A 78 6.62 -5.65 2.32
C THR A 78 6.69 -4.45 3.26
N VAL A 79 5.59 -3.68 3.31
CA VAL A 79 5.37 -2.61 4.28
C VAL A 79 4.50 -3.15 5.39
N ALA A 80 5.06 -3.27 6.59
CA ALA A 80 4.34 -3.78 7.76
C ALA A 80 3.16 -2.86 8.15
N PRO A 81 2.11 -3.39 8.78
CA PRO A 81 1.09 -2.57 9.45
C PRO A 81 1.75 -1.58 10.41
N LYS A 82 1.13 -0.41 10.60
CA LYS A 82 1.65 0.67 11.47
C LYS A 82 2.98 1.29 11.02
N ALA A 83 3.63 0.77 9.97
CA ALA A 83 4.83 1.36 9.41
C ALA A 83 4.49 2.63 8.63
N ILE A 84 5.43 3.58 8.68
CA ILE A 84 5.36 4.78 7.86
C ILE A 84 6.63 4.86 7.01
N ILE A 85 6.46 4.85 5.70
CA ILE A 85 7.55 4.86 4.71
C ILE A 85 7.67 6.28 4.16
N TYR A 86 8.88 6.84 4.26
CA TYR A 86 9.21 8.19 3.78
C TYR A 86 10.34 8.18 2.74
N GLU A 87 10.84 7.00 2.38
CA GLU A 87 11.92 6.81 1.41
C GLU A 87 11.63 5.62 0.50
N ASN A 88 12.33 5.55 -0.62
CA ASN A 88 12.20 4.43 -1.55
C ASN A 88 12.85 3.18 -0.93
N ILE A 89 12.14 2.06 -0.98
CA ILE A 89 12.57 0.77 -0.42
C ILE A 89 12.33 -0.36 -1.40
#